data_AF-A0A2G9Y179-F1
#
_entry.id   AF-A0A2G9Y179-F1
#
_cell.length_a   1.000
_cell.length_b   1.000
_cell.length_c   1.000
_cell.angle_alpha   90.00
_cell.angle_beta   90.00
_cell.angle_gamma   90.00
#
_symmetry.space_group_name_H-M   'P 1'
#
loop_
_entity.id
_entity.type
_entity.pdbx_description
1 polymer ?
#
loop_
_entity_poly.entity_id
_entity_poly.type
_entity_poly.pdbx_seq_one_letter_code
_entity_poly.pdbx_strand_id
1 'polypeptide(L)'
;LRPRIDIGVNYTYSFGTAVKKESNGSLIINIVDNASNKLLSATITFEESSIKPIQVANGYIKMQIKPGKYKIKIEANNYKWQKREFSISSGSLSEINIKLNKKDDTETINHNKAIALAKEAKDKLNKGDIAGALMKLEEAQNLSPDDPTVLAYLQEANTKRAQMIKTYKENALMYEQKGWAKSAITEWNALLLLDKNNAEAKEHIKNLEKDSGKTEAKKDETTKKEVKKIDIEKVYQEGYMSYLAGDYKTAIKKFEEVLKADPKHEKAQKYLDKAKKRL
;
A
#
# COMPACT_ATOMS: atom_id res chain seq x y z
N LEU A 1 0.28 -81.19 -45.01
CA LEU A 1 1.67 -81.09 -44.53
C LEU A 1 2.21 -79.68 -44.81
N ARG A 2 2.55 -78.88 -43.75
CA ARG A 2 3.44 -77.67 -43.74
C ARG A 2 3.11 -76.50 -44.72
N PRO A 3 3.70 -75.27 -44.59
CA PRO A 3 4.50 -74.64 -43.52
C PRO A 3 3.58 -73.78 -42.57
N ARG A 4 3.96 -72.86 -41.66
CA ARG A 4 5.20 -72.23 -41.10
C ARG A 4 5.74 -70.91 -41.73
N ILE A 5 6.12 -69.95 -40.85
CA ILE A 5 6.89 -68.69 -41.10
C ILE A 5 6.06 -67.57 -41.79
N ASP A 6 6.04 -66.28 -41.38
CA ASP A 6 6.53 -65.61 -40.15
C ASP A 6 5.36 -64.83 -39.45
N ILE A 7 5.33 -63.58 -38.94
CA ILE A 7 6.24 -62.40 -38.84
C ILE A 7 6.11 -61.81 -37.41
N GLY A 8 7.18 -61.26 -36.82
CA GLY A 8 7.21 -60.71 -35.46
C GLY A 8 7.00 -59.20 -35.28
N VAL A 9 6.81 -58.77 -34.02
CA VAL A 9 6.83 -57.36 -33.57
C VAL A 9 7.66 -57.24 -32.30
N ASN A 10 8.64 -56.33 -32.27
CA ASN A 10 9.45 -56.05 -31.09
C ASN A 10 8.68 -55.24 -30.04
N TYR A 11 8.70 -55.67 -28.78
CA TYR A 11 8.42 -54.82 -27.63
C TYR A 11 9.67 -54.70 -26.76
N THR A 12 10.42 -53.62 -26.97
CA THR A 12 11.59 -53.25 -26.16
C THR A 12 11.14 -52.79 -24.78
N TYR A 13 11.12 -53.72 -23.82
CA TYR A 13 11.00 -53.37 -22.41
C TYR A 13 12.26 -52.62 -21.94
N SER A 14 12.20 -51.29 -22.05
CA SER A 14 13.22 -50.41 -21.49
C SER A 14 13.27 -50.58 -19.97
N PHE A 15 14.47 -50.75 -19.42
CA PHE A 15 14.70 -50.67 -17.98
C PHE A 15 14.48 -49.24 -17.52
N GLY A 16 13.23 -48.90 -17.18
CA GLY A 16 12.88 -47.65 -16.54
C GLY A 16 13.68 -47.51 -15.25
N THR A 17 14.61 -46.54 -15.24
CA THR A 17 15.37 -46.20 -14.03
C THR A 17 14.38 -45.89 -12.92
N ALA A 18 14.47 -46.61 -11.81
CA ALA A 18 13.51 -46.49 -10.72
C ALA A 18 13.63 -45.09 -10.09
N VAL A 19 12.79 -44.16 -10.56
CA VAL A 19 12.66 -42.83 -9.97
C VAL A 19 12.26 -43.03 -8.52
N LYS A 20 13.21 -42.78 -7.60
CA LYS A 20 12.94 -42.80 -6.17
C LYS A 20 11.80 -41.83 -5.89
N LYS A 21 10.61 -42.36 -5.61
CA LYS A 21 9.42 -41.57 -5.32
C LYS A 21 9.69 -40.73 -4.10
N GLU A 22 9.91 -39.43 -4.30
CA GLU A 22 10.28 -38.52 -3.23
C GLU A 22 9.20 -38.51 -2.14
N SER A 23 9.61 -38.88 -0.94
CA SER A 23 8.83 -38.80 0.28
C SER A 23 9.07 -37.44 0.94
N ASN A 24 8.00 -36.83 1.45
CA ASN A 24 8.13 -35.63 2.29
C ASN A 24 9.12 -35.89 3.44
N GLY A 25 9.93 -34.88 3.77
CA GLY A 25 10.72 -34.87 4.98
C GLY A 25 9.89 -34.37 6.16
N SER A 26 10.27 -34.80 7.36
CA SER A 26 9.71 -34.29 8.61
C SER A 26 10.49 -33.06 9.06
N LEU A 27 9.79 -31.97 9.38
CA LEU A 27 10.37 -30.74 9.92
C LEU A 27 9.83 -30.50 11.33
N ILE A 28 10.73 -30.30 12.29
CA ILE A 28 10.44 -29.83 13.65
C ILE A 28 11.10 -28.46 13.84
N ILE A 29 10.36 -27.49 14.38
CA ILE A 29 10.90 -26.17 14.76
C ILE A 29 10.55 -25.91 16.23
N ASN A 30 11.58 -25.53 16.98
CA ASN A 30 11.54 -25.12 18.38
C ASN A 30 11.95 -23.64 18.49
N ILE A 31 11.10 -22.79 19.05
CA ILE A 31 11.29 -21.33 19.14
C ILE A 31 11.24 -20.91 20.61
N VAL A 32 12.34 -20.36 21.12
CA VAL A 32 12.52 -20.03 22.54
C VAL A 32 13.12 -18.64 22.75
N ASP A 33 12.85 -18.06 23.92
CA ASP A 33 13.57 -16.90 24.45
C ASP A 33 15.02 -17.29 24.75
N ASN A 34 15.99 -16.51 24.26
CA ASN A 34 17.40 -16.88 24.33
C ASN A 34 17.96 -16.95 25.78
N ALA A 35 17.41 -16.17 26.71
CA ALA A 35 17.90 -16.09 28.08
C ALA A 35 17.30 -17.16 29.00
N SER A 36 15.99 -17.39 28.90
CA SER A 36 15.22 -18.31 29.74
C SER A 36 14.95 -19.67 29.11
N ASN A 37 15.19 -19.83 27.80
CA ASN A 37 14.83 -21.01 27.00
C ASN A 37 13.32 -21.36 27.04
N LYS A 38 12.46 -20.45 27.49
CA LYS A 38 11.00 -20.62 27.47
C LYS A 38 10.48 -20.56 26.04
N LEU A 39 9.60 -21.50 25.68
CA LEU A 39 8.90 -21.53 24.39
C LEU A 39 8.10 -20.25 24.14
N LEU A 40 8.14 -19.74 22.91
CA LEU A 40 7.52 -18.47 22.51
C LEU A 40 6.37 -18.65 21.52
N SER A 41 5.30 -17.88 21.70
CA SER A 41 4.32 -17.71 20.62
C SER A 41 4.94 -16.88 19.49
N ALA A 42 4.92 -17.42 18.27
CA ALA A 42 5.62 -16.83 17.13
C ALA A 42 4.91 -17.11 15.79
N THR A 43 5.14 -16.23 14.81
CA THR A 43 4.80 -16.46 13.40
C THR A 43 6.03 -17.00 12.67
N ILE A 44 5.86 -18.07 11.88
CA ILE A 44 6.86 -18.56 10.92
C ILE A 44 6.37 -18.24 9.51
N THR A 45 7.11 -17.39 8.80
CA THR A 45 6.85 -17.03 7.40
C THR A 45 7.89 -17.71 6.52
N PHE A 46 7.45 -18.57 5.59
CA PHE A 46 8.33 -19.17 4.58
C PHE A 46 8.53 -18.16 3.45
N GLU A 47 9.75 -17.64 3.34
CA GLU A 47 10.13 -16.74 2.25
C GLU A 47 10.32 -17.55 0.95
N GLU A 48 10.05 -16.91 -0.19
CA GLU A 48 10.24 -17.50 -1.53
C GLU A 48 9.44 -18.82 -1.75
N SER A 49 8.35 -19.02 -0.99
CA SER A 49 7.55 -20.25 -0.96
C SER A 49 6.04 -20.00 -1.08
N SER A 50 5.28 -21.03 -1.46
CA SER A 50 3.81 -21.02 -1.47
C SER A 50 3.18 -21.45 -0.14
N ILE A 51 3.99 -21.77 0.88
CA ILE A 51 3.54 -22.11 2.23
C ILE A 51 3.08 -20.82 2.94
N LYS A 52 1.81 -20.76 3.33
CA LYS A 52 1.25 -19.62 4.08
C LYS A 52 1.95 -19.44 5.44
N PRO A 53 2.08 -18.21 5.96
CA PRO A 53 2.60 -17.97 7.32
C PRO A 53 1.84 -18.78 8.38
N ILE A 54 2.58 -19.38 9.30
CA ILE A 54 2.04 -20.30 10.32
C ILE A 54 2.17 -19.65 11.70
N GLN A 55 1.06 -19.54 12.43
CA GLN A 55 1.07 -19.11 13.81
C GLN A 55 1.31 -20.30 14.73
N VAL A 56 2.29 -20.18 15.63
CA VAL A 56 2.71 -21.23 16.55
C VAL A 56 2.53 -20.71 17.98
N ALA A 57 1.47 -21.12 18.66
CA ALA A 57 1.14 -20.63 20.01
C ALA A 57 2.16 -21.07 21.08
N ASN A 58 2.66 -22.30 20.97
CA ASN A 58 3.45 -22.96 22.02
C ASN A 58 4.94 -23.09 21.67
N GLY A 59 5.47 -22.30 20.73
CA GLY A 59 6.87 -22.34 20.26
C GLY A 59 7.33 -23.62 19.57
N TYR A 60 6.53 -24.68 19.58
CA TYR A 60 6.80 -25.97 18.95
C TYR A 60 5.87 -26.22 17.76
N ILE A 61 6.43 -26.68 16.64
CA ILE A 61 5.67 -27.21 15.52
C ILE A 61 6.38 -28.40 14.87
N LYS A 62 5.59 -29.39 14.43
CA LYS A 62 6.04 -30.55 13.64
C LYS A 62 5.16 -30.68 12.40
N MET A 63 5.75 -30.83 11.22
CA MET A 63 5.04 -30.95 9.95
C MET A 63 5.73 -31.90 8.96
N GLN A 64 5.02 -32.29 7.91
CA GLN A 64 5.60 -32.90 6.71
C GLN A 64 5.75 -31.83 5.64
N ILE A 65 6.91 -31.76 5.00
CA ILE A 65 7.25 -30.77 3.98
C ILE A 65 7.99 -31.46 2.81
N LYS A 66 7.88 -30.92 1.60
CA LYS A 66 8.59 -31.51 0.44
C LYS A 66 10.11 -31.37 0.62
N PRO A 67 10.92 -32.22 -0.04
CA PRO A 67 12.36 -31.98 -0.15
C PRO A 67 12.63 -30.64 -0.86
N GLY A 68 13.75 -29.99 -0.51
CA GLY A 68 14.13 -28.71 -1.08
C GLY A 68 14.86 -27.79 -0.10
N LYS A 69 15.25 -26.61 -0.59
CA LYS A 69 15.78 -25.52 0.22
C LYS A 69 14.63 -24.65 0.74
N TYR A 70 14.73 -24.21 1.99
CA TYR A 70 13.72 -23.37 2.63
C TYR A 70 14.37 -22.24 3.40
N LYS A 71 13.72 -21.07 3.34
CA LYS A 71 14.11 -19.84 4.00
C LYS A 71 12.92 -19.38 4.83
N ILE A 72 13.13 -19.12 6.11
CA ILE A 72 12.06 -18.70 7.03
C ILE A 72 12.45 -17.40 7.74
N LYS A 73 11.48 -16.48 7.86
CA LYS A 73 11.49 -15.36 8.82
C LYS A 73 10.66 -15.79 10.03
N ILE A 74 11.20 -15.59 11.23
CA ILE A 74 10.56 -15.93 12.50
C ILE A 74 10.37 -14.66 13.31
N GLU A 75 9.12 -14.41 13.74
CA GLU A 75 8.71 -13.19 14.40
C GLU A 75 7.92 -13.51 15.67
N ALA A 76 8.27 -12.89 16.80
CA ALA A 76 7.57 -13.05 18.07
C ALA A 76 7.40 -11.69 18.75
N ASN A 77 6.32 -11.51 19.50
CA ASN A 77 5.99 -10.22 20.09
C ASN A 77 7.04 -9.79 21.13
N ASN A 78 7.56 -8.56 21.00
CA ASN A 78 8.71 -8.01 21.74
C ASN A 78 10.07 -8.70 21.50
N TYR A 79 10.24 -9.46 20.41
CA TYR A 79 11.53 -10.05 20.01
C TYR A 79 12.07 -9.43 18.72
N LYS A 80 13.40 -9.43 18.57
CA LYS A 80 14.08 -9.14 17.31
C LYS A 80 13.86 -10.34 16.39
N TRP A 81 13.33 -10.11 15.18
CA TRP A 81 13.07 -11.19 14.23
C TRP A 81 14.36 -11.88 13.79
N GLN A 82 14.28 -13.14 13.38
CA GLN A 82 15.42 -13.89 12.83
C GLN A 82 15.07 -14.50 11.48
N LYS A 83 16.08 -14.68 10.64
CA LYS A 83 15.98 -15.51 9.42
C LYS A 83 16.84 -16.76 9.55
N ARG A 84 16.35 -17.87 9.00
CA ARG A 84 17.08 -19.14 8.87
C ARG A 84 16.92 -19.70 7.46
N GLU A 85 17.99 -20.22 6.89
CA GLU A 85 17.95 -21.07 5.69
C GLU A 85 18.32 -22.51 6.10
N PHE A 86 17.65 -23.50 5.51
CA PHE A 86 17.88 -24.91 5.73
C PHE A 86 17.50 -25.73 4.48
N SER A 87 17.83 -27.03 4.49
CA SER A 87 17.48 -27.96 3.41
C SER A 87 16.80 -29.20 3.99
N ILE A 88 15.74 -29.68 3.34
CA ILE A 88 15.02 -30.92 3.66
C ILE A 88 15.39 -31.97 2.61
N SER A 89 15.77 -33.18 3.04
CA SER A 89 15.98 -34.33 2.17
C SER A 89 14.78 -35.28 2.19
N SER A 90 14.61 -36.09 1.14
CA SER A 90 13.53 -37.07 1.04
C SER A 90 13.52 -38.02 2.24
N GLY A 91 12.39 -38.06 2.97
CA GLY A 91 12.20 -38.91 4.15
C GLY A 91 13.07 -38.59 5.37
N SER A 92 13.90 -37.54 5.35
CA SER A 92 14.72 -37.16 6.51
C SER A 92 13.91 -36.44 7.59
N LEU A 93 14.35 -36.53 8.85
CA LEU A 93 13.95 -35.60 9.90
C LEU A 93 14.96 -34.44 9.96
N SER A 94 14.45 -33.21 10.01
CA SER A 94 15.23 -32.00 10.30
C SER A 94 14.61 -31.29 11.50
N GLU A 95 15.44 -30.98 12.50
CA GLU A 95 15.05 -30.20 13.68
C GLU A 95 15.81 -28.88 13.73
N ILE A 96 15.09 -27.79 14.00
CA ILE A 96 15.65 -26.43 14.03
C ILE A 96 15.32 -25.78 15.37
N ASN A 97 16.34 -25.47 16.16
CA ASN A 97 16.21 -24.68 17.39
C ASN A 97 16.53 -23.20 17.11
N ILE A 98 15.63 -22.31 17.53
CA ILE A 98 15.64 -20.88 17.21
C ILE A 98 15.53 -20.10 18.51
N LYS A 99 16.61 -19.38 18.86
CA LYS A 99 16.70 -18.58 20.08
C LYS A 99 16.55 -17.11 19.75
N LEU A 100 15.40 -16.54 20.07
CA LEU A 100 15.11 -15.13 19.81
C LEU A 100 15.61 -14.25 20.97
N ASN A 101 16.24 -13.12 20.63
CA ASN A 101 16.58 -12.08 21.58
C ASN A 101 15.43 -11.07 21.68
N LYS A 102 15.16 -10.54 22.86
CA LYS A 102 14.17 -9.47 23.04
C LYS A 102 14.62 -8.21 22.30
N LYS A 103 13.63 -7.40 21.88
CA LYS A 103 13.86 -6.00 21.56
C LYS A 103 14.40 -5.29 22.81
N ASP A 104 15.26 -4.30 22.62
CA ASP A 104 15.60 -3.37 23.69
C ASP A 104 14.46 -2.36 23.94
N ASP A 105 14.56 -1.57 25.01
CA ASP A 105 13.49 -0.63 25.38
C ASP A 105 13.26 0.43 24.29
N THR A 106 14.31 0.88 23.60
CA THR A 106 14.22 1.87 22.52
C THR A 106 13.53 1.29 21.28
N GLU A 107 13.93 0.10 20.82
CA GLU A 107 13.23 -0.63 19.75
C GLU A 107 11.75 -0.91 20.11
N THR A 108 11.47 -1.22 21.37
CA THR A 108 10.12 -1.49 21.87
C THR A 108 9.26 -0.22 21.87
N ILE A 109 9.80 0.90 22.35
CA ILE A 109 9.14 2.22 22.31
C ILE A 109 8.89 2.66 20.85
N ASN A 110 9.88 2.54 19.97
CA ASN A 110 9.76 2.92 18.56
C ASN A 110 8.72 2.06 17.81
N HIS A 111 8.71 0.74 18.05
CA HIS A 111 7.69 -0.17 17.51
C HIS A 111 6.28 0.17 18.00
N ASN A 112 6.11 0.46 19.31
CA ASN A 112 4.83 0.88 19.86
C ASN A 112 4.35 2.23 19.27
N LYS A 113 5.27 3.20 19.09
CA LYS A 113 4.98 4.47 18.42
C LYS A 113 4.60 4.26 16.95
N ALA A 114 5.32 3.41 16.23
CA ALA A 114 5.01 3.05 14.84
C ALA A 114 3.60 2.46 14.70
N ILE A 115 3.21 1.55 15.60
CA ILE A 115 1.85 0.97 15.64
C ILE A 115 0.78 2.02 15.93
N ALA A 116 1.06 3.02 16.79
CA ALA A 116 0.13 4.12 17.04
C ALA A 116 -0.05 5.02 15.80
N LEU A 117 1.05 5.41 15.16
CA LEU A 117 1.03 6.19 13.92
C LEU A 117 0.34 5.46 12.76
N ALA A 118 0.53 4.14 12.66
CA ALA A 118 -0.16 3.29 11.69
C ALA A 118 -1.68 3.28 11.91
N LYS A 119 -2.16 3.31 13.17
CA LYS A 119 -3.59 3.44 13.48
C LYS A 119 -4.14 4.82 13.11
N GLU A 120 -3.43 5.91 13.44
CA GLU A 120 -3.80 7.26 12.98
C GLU A 120 -3.89 7.33 11.45
N ALA A 121 -2.95 6.71 10.74
CA ALA A 121 -2.96 6.63 9.28
C ALA A 121 -4.15 5.82 8.76
N LYS A 122 -4.52 4.70 9.42
CA LYS A 122 -5.69 3.91 9.05
C LYS A 122 -6.97 4.73 9.18
N ASP A 123 -7.12 5.53 10.23
CA ASP A 123 -8.26 6.45 10.38
C ASP A 123 -8.27 7.55 9.30
N LYS A 124 -7.10 8.07 8.92
CA LYS A 124 -6.98 8.97 7.76
C LYS A 124 -7.36 8.27 6.44
N LEU A 125 -6.94 7.02 6.20
CA LEU A 125 -7.36 6.22 5.04
C LEU A 125 -8.87 5.92 5.03
N ASN A 126 -9.49 5.73 6.19
CA ASN A 126 -10.94 5.56 6.34
C ASN A 126 -11.69 6.87 6.06
N LYS A 127 -11.10 8.01 6.48
CA LYS A 127 -11.52 9.36 6.06
C LYS A 127 -11.11 9.70 4.62
N GLY A 128 -10.39 8.85 3.89
CA GLY A 128 -9.92 9.14 2.52
C GLY A 128 -8.89 10.28 2.42
N ASP A 129 -8.27 10.67 3.53
CA ASP A 129 -7.07 11.50 3.57
C ASP A 129 -5.86 10.60 3.31
N ILE A 130 -5.56 10.36 2.03
CA ILE A 130 -4.48 9.46 1.62
C ILE A 130 -3.11 10.12 1.81
N ALA A 131 -2.98 11.42 1.56
CA ALA A 131 -1.73 12.15 1.71
C ALA A 131 -1.26 12.16 3.18
N GLY A 132 -2.14 12.57 4.10
CA GLY A 132 -1.84 12.57 5.53
C GLY A 132 -1.66 11.15 6.11
N ALA A 133 -2.33 10.14 5.54
CA ALA A 133 -2.09 8.75 5.92
C ALA A 133 -0.69 8.27 5.50
N LEU A 134 -0.26 8.58 4.28
CA LEU A 134 1.08 8.23 3.79
C LEU A 134 2.17 8.90 4.64
N MET A 135 2.03 10.19 4.99
CA MET A 135 2.96 10.89 5.88
C MET A 135 3.09 10.20 7.26
N LYS A 136 1.97 9.76 7.85
CA LYS A 136 1.97 9.05 9.13
C LYS A 136 2.55 7.65 9.03
N LEU A 137 2.39 6.98 7.89
CA LEU A 137 2.99 5.67 7.62
C LEU A 137 4.49 5.76 7.31
N GLU A 138 4.95 6.85 6.71
CA GLU A 138 6.37 7.13 6.51
C GLU A 138 7.07 7.40 7.86
N GLU A 139 6.46 8.17 8.77
CA GLU A 139 6.96 8.30 10.15
C GLU A 139 7.00 6.94 10.88
N ALA A 140 5.94 6.12 10.73
CA ALA A 140 5.88 4.78 11.32
C ALA A 140 6.96 3.84 10.75
N GLN A 141 7.20 3.88 9.43
CA GLN A 141 8.20 3.05 8.77
C GLN A 141 9.62 3.44 9.18
N ASN A 142 9.90 4.74 9.32
CA ASN A 142 11.20 5.22 9.82
C ASN A 142 11.49 4.78 11.26
N LEU A 143 10.45 4.50 12.07
CA LEU A 143 10.58 4.01 13.44
C LEU A 143 10.65 2.47 13.54
N SER A 144 10.03 1.74 12.62
CA SER A 144 10.02 0.27 12.61
C SER A 144 9.82 -0.28 11.18
N PRO A 145 10.89 -0.31 10.35
CA PRO A 145 10.77 -0.57 8.91
C PRO A 145 10.14 -1.92 8.52
N ASP A 146 10.40 -2.96 9.31
CA ASP A 146 9.94 -4.33 9.06
C ASP A 146 8.57 -4.66 9.69
N ASP A 147 7.86 -3.67 10.27
CA ASP A 147 6.62 -3.95 11.01
C ASP A 147 5.49 -4.40 10.08
N PRO A 148 4.88 -5.58 10.29
CA PRO A 148 3.86 -6.10 9.40
C PRO A 148 2.58 -5.26 9.38
N THR A 149 2.27 -4.52 10.45
CA THR A 149 1.12 -3.60 10.50
C THR A 149 1.38 -2.36 9.65
N VAL A 150 2.57 -1.75 9.83
CA VAL A 150 2.99 -0.58 9.05
C VAL A 150 3.07 -0.93 7.56
N LEU A 151 3.70 -2.05 7.22
CA LEU A 151 3.83 -2.53 5.83
C LEU A 151 2.46 -2.84 5.19
N ALA A 152 1.54 -3.48 5.92
CA ALA A 152 0.19 -3.76 5.41
C ALA A 152 -0.60 -2.47 5.13
N TYR A 153 -0.54 -1.48 6.04
CA TYR A 153 -1.22 -0.21 5.84
C TYR A 153 -0.53 0.69 4.79
N LEU A 154 0.80 0.60 4.63
CA LEU A 154 1.54 1.19 3.50
C LEU A 154 1.09 0.60 2.16
N GLN A 155 0.89 -0.71 2.09
CA GLN A 155 0.37 -1.35 0.88
C GLN A 155 -1.04 -0.85 0.55
N GLU A 156 -1.96 -0.84 1.52
CA GLU A 156 -3.31 -0.30 1.34
C GLU A 156 -3.29 1.18 0.93
N ALA A 157 -2.47 2.01 1.58
CA ALA A 157 -2.32 3.43 1.27
C ALA A 157 -1.81 3.63 -0.16
N ASN A 158 -0.80 2.89 -0.60
CA ASN A 158 -0.26 3.01 -1.96
C ASN A 158 -1.20 2.46 -3.04
N THR A 159 -2.00 1.42 -2.76
CA THR A 159 -3.08 1.00 -3.68
C THR A 159 -4.14 2.10 -3.84
N LYS A 160 -4.60 2.70 -2.74
CA LYS A 160 -5.56 3.82 -2.76
C LYS A 160 -4.98 5.07 -3.46
N ARG A 161 -3.70 5.37 -3.22
CA ARG A 161 -2.93 6.44 -3.88
C ARG A 161 -2.89 6.25 -5.39
N ALA A 162 -2.53 5.06 -5.86
CA ALA A 162 -2.48 4.75 -7.29
C ALA A 162 -3.86 4.87 -7.97
N GLN A 163 -4.92 4.42 -7.30
CA GLN A 163 -6.30 4.59 -7.80
C GLN A 163 -6.69 6.07 -7.91
N MET A 164 -6.39 6.89 -6.90
CA MET A 164 -6.69 8.33 -6.94
C MET A 164 -5.84 9.09 -7.97
N ILE A 165 -4.55 8.77 -8.11
CA ILE A 165 -3.67 9.31 -9.17
C ILE A 165 -4.29 9.05 -10.54
N LYS A 166 -4.77 7.82 -10.78
CA LYS A 166 -5.48 7.47 -12.02
C LYS A 166 -6.73 8.32 -12.23
N THR A 167 -7.61 8.41 -11.22
CA THR A 167 -8.86 9.19 -11.33
C THR A 167 -8.60 10.69 -11.55
N TYR A 168 -7.63 11.29 -10.86
CA TYR A 168 -7.25 12.69 -11.08
C TYR A 168 -6.73 12.91 -12.50
N LYS A 169 -5.89 12.01 -13.05
CA LYS A 169 -5.43 12.06 -14.44
C LYS A 169 -6.60 11.95 -15.43
N GLU A 170 -7.51 11.02 -15.23
CA GLU A 170 -8.68 10.81 -16.10
C GLU A 170 -9.61 12.04 -16.10
N ASN A 171 -9.87 12.64 -14.92
CA ASN A 171 -10.63 13.88 -14.81
C ASN A 171 -9.92 15.06 -15.48
N ALA A 172 -8.61 15.20 -15.28
CA ALA A 172 -7.82 16.30 -15.82
C ALA A 172 -7.87 16.30 -17.36
N LEU A 173 -7.56 15.16 -17.98
CA LEU A 173 -7.60 14.98 -19.44
C LEU A 173 -9.02 15.20 -20.02
N MET A 174 -10.08 14.77 -19.31
CA MET A 174 -11.46 15.08 -19.68
C MET A 174 -11.74 16.60 -19.65
N TYR A 175 -11.20 17.33 -18.67
CA TYR A 175 -11.36 18.79 -18.60
C TYR A 175 -10.55 19.51 -19.68
N GLU A 176 -9.38 19.01 -20.07
CA GLU A 176 -8.62 19.52 -21.22
C GLU A 176 -9.39 19.38 -22.54
N GLN A 177 -9.97 18.20 -22.81
CA GLN A 177 -10.81 17.96 -23.99
C GLN A 177 -12.05 18.88 -24.04
N LYS A 178 -12.52 19.37 -22.88
CA LYS A 178 -13.63 20.34 -22.77
C LYS A 178 -13.17 21.81 -22.81
N GLY A 179 -11.87 22.07 -22.87
CA GLY A 179 -11.29 23.41 -22.79
C GLY A 179 -11.37 24.05 -21.39
N TRP A 180 -11.67 23.28 -20.34
CA TRP A 180 -11.88 23.77 -18.97
C TRP A 180 -10.55 23.84 -18.21
N ALA A 181 -9.60 24.62 -18.71
CA ALA A 181 -8.21 24.66 -18.25
C ALA A 181 -8.05 24.80 -16.72
N LYS A 182 -8.81 25.69 -16.06
CA LYS A 182 -8.78 25.85 -14.58
C LYS A 182 -9.20 24.56 -13.84
N SER A 183 -10.15 23.80 -14.38
CA SER A 183 -10.55 22.50 -13.81
C SER A 183 -9.49 21.41 -14.08
N ALA A 184 -8.87 21.38 -15.27
CA ALA A 184 -7.77 20.45 -15.56
C ALA A 184 -6.55 20.69 -14.64
N ILE A 185 -6.12 21.96 -14.48
CA ILE A 185 -5.05 22.37 -13.55
C ILE A 185 -5.38 21.96 -12.10
N THR A 186 -6.66 22.00 -11.69
CA THR A 186 -7.09 21.56 -10.35
C THR A 186 -6.81 20.08 -10.13
N GLU A 187 -7.26 19.22 -11.05
CA GLU A 187 -7.10 17.76 -10.93
C GLU A 187 -5.62 17.35 -11.05
N TRP A 188 -4.84 17.99 -11.94
CA TRP A 188 -3.39 17.77 -12.01
C TRP A 188 -2.64 18.18 -10.72
N ASN A 189 -3.03 19.28 -10.07
CA ASN A 189 -2.47 19.64 -8.77
C ASN A 189 -2.87 18.65 -7.66
N ALA A 190 -4.10 18.13 -7.69
CA ALA A 190 -4.53 17.08 -6.78
C ALA A 190 -3.77 15.75 -7.00
N LEU A 191 -3.38 15.45 -8.24
CA LEU A 191 -2.43 14.37 -8.54
C LEU A 191 -1.05 14.66 -7.94
N LEU A 192 -0.51 15.88 -8.09
CA LEU A 192 0.80 16.26 -7.54
C LEU A 192 0.88 16.25 -6.00
N LEU A 193 -0.26 16.33 -5.29
CA LEU A 193 -0.31 16.07 -3.83
C LEU A 193 -0.05 14.59 -3.49
N LEU A 194 -0.34 13.66 -4.40
CA LEU A 194 -0.10 12.23 -4.24
C LEU A 194 1.20 11.76 -4.92
N ASP A 195 1.65 12.43 -5.98
CA ASP A 195 2.94 12.22 -6.64
C ASP A 195 3.60 13.56 -7.00
N LYS A 196 4.31 14.13 -6.03
CA LYS A 196 5.06 15.40 -6.16
C LYS A 196 6.08 15.39 -7.31
N ASN A 197 6.51 14.22 -7.78
CA ASN A 197 7.52 14.09 -8.82
C ASN A 197 6.97 13.77 -10.21
N ASN A 198 5.64 13.64 -10.36
CA ASN A 198 4.99 13.38 -11.64
C ASN A 198 5.38 14.41 -12.71
N ALA A 199 6.04 13.96 -13.77
CA ALA A 199 6.50 14.83 -14.85
C ALA A 199 5.35 15.27 -15.77
N GLU A 200 4.48 14.33 -16.12
CA GLU A 200 3.30 14.54 -16.97
C GLU A 200 2.38 15.62 -16.41
N ALA A 201 1.95 15.51 -15.15
CA ALA A 201 1.09 16.51 -14.51
C ALA A 201 1.71 17.92 -14.50
N LYS A 202 3.03 18.04 -14.31
CA LYS A 202 3.76 19.32 -14.37
C LYS A 202 3.81 19.90 -15.78
N GLU A 203 3.97 19.06 -16.80
CA GLU A 203 3.98 19.48 -18.19
C GLU A 203 2.59 19.95 -18.64
N HIS A 204 1.54 19.20 -18.32
CA HIS A 204 0.16 19.60 -18.61
C HIS A 204 -0.21 20.93 -17.93
N ILE A 205 0.05 21.11 -16.64
CA ILE A 205 -0.15 22.40 -15.94
C ILE A 205 0.60 23.54 -16.66
N LYS A 206 1.90 23.36 -16.90
CA LYS A 206 2.76 24.35 -17.57
C LYS A 206 2.29 24.74 -18.98
N ASN A 207 1.58 23.86 -19.68
CA ASN A 207 1.03 24.15 -21.00
C ASN A 207 -0.34 24.84 -20.88
N LEU A 208 -1.22 24.37 -20.01
CA LEU A 208 -2.52 24.99 -19.73
C LEU A 208 -2.41 26.42 -19.19
N GLU A 209 -1.39 26.71 -18.36
CA GLU A 209 -1.11 28.06 -17.87
C GLU A 209 -0.74 29.04 -19.00
N LYS A 210 0.12 28.61 -19.94
CA LYS A 210 0.54 29.43 -21.10
C LYS A 210 -0.63 29.78 -22.02
N ASP A 211 -1.57 28.86 -22.20
CA ASP A 211 -2.70 29.06 -23.12
C ASP A 211 -3.90 29.74 -22.43
N SER A 212 -4.04 29.57 -21.11
CA SER A 212 -4.92 30.42 -20.30
C SER A 212 -4.50 31.90 -20.38
N GLY A 213 -3.20 32.19 -20.26
CA GLY A 213 -2.63 33.54 -20.40
C GLY A 213 -2.82 34.19 -21.79
N LYS A 214 -3.33 33.46 -22.80
CA LYS A 214 -3.67 33.99 -24.13
C LYS A 214 -5.19 34.14 -24.34
N THR A 215 -6.02 33.57 -23.48
CA THR A 215 -7.47 33.43 -23.72
C THR A 215 -8.35 34.33 -22.86
N GLU A 216 -7.82 34.96 -21.80
CA GLU A 216 -8.57 35.94 -20.97
C GLU A 216 -8.96 37.23 -21.73
N ALA A 217 -8.46 37.44 -22.96
CA ALA A 217 -8.73 38.63 -23.78
C ALA A 217 -10.04 38.60 -24.60
N LYS A 218 -10.87 37.53 -24.54
CA LYS A 218 -12.05 37.39 -25.45
C LYS A 218 -13.37 36.88 -24.84
N LYS A 219 -13.54 36.85 -23.52
CA LYS A 219 -14.86 36.64 -22.87
C LYS A 219 -15.00 37.43 -21.57
N ASP A 220 -15.56 38.64 -21.67
CA ASP A 220 -16.56 39.23 -20.74
C ASP A 220 -16.84 40.72 -21.09
N GLU A 221 -17.26 41.01 -22.33
CA GLU A 221 -17.92 42.29 -22.64
C GLU A 221 -19.43 42.20 -22.38
N THR A 222 -19.83 42.22 -21.11
CA THR A 222 -21.12 42.83 -20.70
C THR A 222 -21.20 43.09 -19.19
N THR A 223 -21.93 44.16 -18.83
CA THR A 223 -22.36 44.49 -17.45
C THR A 223 -21.26 44.66 -16.39
N LYS A 224 -20.60 45.83 -16.41
CA LYS A 224 -19.99 46.41 -15.20
C LYS A 224 -21.03 46.55 -14.08
N LYS A 225 -20.71 46.07 -12.88
CA LYS A 225 -21.02 46.77 -11.63
C LYS A 225 -19.99 46.42 -10.56
N GLU A 226 -19.41 47.44 -9.93
CA GLU A 226 -18.24 47.27 -9.08
C GLU A 226 -18.62 46.87 -7.65
N VAL A 227 -18.32 45.61 -7.33
CA VAL A 227 -18.00 45.17 -5.96
C VAL A 227 -16.62 44.50 -6.07
N LYS A 228 -15.75 44.65 -5.06
CA LYS A 228 -14.41 44.03 -5.07
C LYS A 228 -14.56 42.51 -5.28
N LYS A 229 -14.25 42.05 -6.50
CA LYS A 229 -14.51 40.68 -6.95
C LYS A 229 -13.55 39.74 -6.21
N ILE A 230 -14.03 39.17 -5.10
CA ILE A 230 -13.43 37.97 -4.52
C ILE A 230 -13.42 36.93 -5.64
N ASP A 231 -12.25 36.39 -5.96
CA ASP A 231 -12.16 35.27 -6.90
C ASP A 231 -12.72 34.03 -6.21
N ILE A 232 -14.01 33.78 -6.45
CA ILE A 232 -14.78 32.69 -5.83
C ILE A 232 -14.13 31.34 -6.14
N GLU A 233 -13.57 31.17 -7.34
CA GLU A 233 -12.82 29.96 -7.70
C GLU A 233 -11.53 29.87 -6.87
N LYS A 234 -10.73 30.93 -6.77
CA LYS A 234 -9.52 30.93 -5.92
C LYS A 234 -9.84 30.59 -4.46
N VAL A 235 -10.89 31.18 -3.87
CA VAL A 235 -11.29 30.91 -2.48
C VAL A 235 -11.81 29.47 -2.32
N TYR A 236 -12.53 28.94 -3.32
CA TYR A 236 -12.91 27.53 -3.37
C TYR A 236 -11.69 26.60 -3.42
N GLN A 237 -10.68 26.93 -4.22
CA GLN A 237 -9.43 26.18 -4.32
C GLN A 237 -8.62 26.25 -3.01
N GLU A 238 -8.53 27.41 -2.36
CA GLU A 238 -7.93 27.55 -1.02
C GLU A 238 -8.64 26.65 0.02
N GLY A 239 -9.98 26.58 -0.03
CA GLY A 239 -10.76 25.68 0.82
C GLY A 239 -10.59 24.19 0.49
N TYR A 240 -10.49 23.86 -0.79
CA TYR A 240 -10.28 22.50 -1.27
C TYR A 240 -8.89 21.96 -0.94
N MET A 241 -7.85 22.78 -1.10
CA MET A 241 -6.49 22.46 -0.67
C MET A 241 -6.40 22.31 0.85
N SER A 242 -7.06 23.18 1.63
CA SER A 242 -7.15 23.04 3.09
C SER A 242 -7.86 21.74 3.50
N TYR A 243 -8.93 21.36 2.79
CA TYR A 243 -9.68 20.13 3.01
C TYR A 243 -8.84 18.88 2.70
N LEU A 244 -8.04 18.90 1.63
CA LEU A 244 -7.13 17.81 1.27
C LEU A 244 -5.93 17.71 2.23
N ALA A 245 -5.45 18.83 2.76
CA ALA A 245 -4.42 18.86 3.81
C ALA A 245 -4.94 18.43 5.20
N GLY A 246 -6.25 18.21 5.35
CA GLY A 246 -6.88 17.83 6.61
C GLY A 246 -7.16 19.00 7.57
N ASP A 247 -6.86 20.25 7.19
CA ASP A 247 -7.32 21.43 7.92
C ASP A 247 -8.79 21.72 7.58
N TYR A 248 -9.67 20.93 8.21
CA TYR A 248 -11.11 21.09 8.06
C TYR A 248 -11.62 22.42 8.64
N LYS A 249 -10.88 23.08 9.56
CA LYS A 249 -11.28 24.38 10.13
C LYS A 249 -11.11 25.51 9.10
N THR A 250 -9.97 25.56 8.42
CA THR A 250 -9.73 26.53 7.34
C THR A 250 -10.57 26.21 6.11
N ALA A 251 -10.72 24.92 5.78
CA ALA A 251 -11.60 24.48 4.69
C ALA A 251 -13.05 24.95 4.84
N ILE A 252 -13.64 24.76 6.03
CA ILE A 252 -15.02 25.20 6.33
C ILE A 252 -15.15 26.72 6.13
N LYS A 253 -14.25 27.52 6.72
CA LYS A 253 -14.27 28.98 6.54
C LYS A 253 -14.24 29.37 5.07
N LYS A 254 -13.39 28.73 4.27
CA LYS A 254 -13.22 29.02 2.84
C LYS A 254 -14.42 28.59 1.99
N PHE A 255 -15.02 27.43 2.25
CA PHE A 255 -16.26 27.05 1.57
C PHE A 255 -17.46 27.92 1.99
N GLU A 256 -17.51 28.39 3.24
CA GLU A 256 -18.53 29.37 3.68
C GLU A 256 -18.30 30.77 3.10
N GLU A 257 -17.05 31.16 2.85
CA GLU A 257 -16.69 32.39 2.12
C GLU A 257 -17.17 32.30 0.65
N VAL A 258 -16.99 31.14 0.00
CA VAL A 258 -17.52 30.84 -1.34
C VAL A 258 -19.05 30.88 -1.38
N LEU A 259 -19.73 30.18 -0.48
CA LEU A 259 -21.19 30.06 -0.49
C LEU A 259 -21.91 31.35 -0.08
N LYS A 260 -21.21 32.32 0.52
CA LYS A 260 -21.71 33.70 0.70
C LYS A 260 -21.65 34.53 -0.59
N ALA A 261 -20.74 34.20 -1.52
CA ALA A 261 -20.57 34.88 -2.79
C ALA A 261 -21.35 34.21 -3.94
N ASP A 262 -21.39 32.87 -3.96
CA ASP A 262 -22.27 32.06 -4.81
C ASP A 262 -23.00 30.98 -3.97
N PRO A 263 -24.22 31.26 -3.49
CA PRO A 263 -25.05 30.29 -2.77
C PRO A 263 -25.47 29.06 -3.59
N LYS A 264 -25.22 29.02 -4.90
CA LYS A 264 -25.51 27.87 -5.77
C LYS A 264 -24.26 27.04 -6.09
N HIS A 265 -23.11 27.33 -5.47
CA HIS A 265 -21.85 26.62 -5.75
C HIS A 265 -21.85 25.17 -5.20
N GLU A 266 -22.49 24.25 -5.91
CA GLU A 266 -22.72 22.85 -5.51
C GLU A 266 -21.46 22.14 -4.99
N LYS A 267 -20.31 22.39 -5.62
CA LYS A 267 -19.02 21.84 -5.21
C LYS A 267 -18.62 22.30 -3.81
N ALA A 268 -18.77 23.59 -3.51
CA ALA A 268 -18.44 24.13 -2.19
C ALA A 268 -19.39 23.59 -1.11
N GLN A 269 -20.70 23.51 -1.37
CA GLN A 269 -21.65 22.89 -0.44
C GLN A 269 -21.26 21.42 -0.16
N LYS A 270 -21.01 20.65 -1.21
CA LYS A 270 -20.63 19.23 -1.14
C LYS A 270 -19.30 18.99 -0.41
N TYR A 271 -18.36 19.93 -0.42
CA TYR A 271 -17.12 19.84 0.36
C TYR A 271 -17.22 20.46 1.77
N LEU A 272 -18.05 21.50 1.97
CA LEU A 272 -18.41 22.02 3.29
C LEU A 272 -19.06 20.94 4.16
N ASP A 273 -20.02 20.20 3.61
CA ASP A 273 -20.71 19.11 4.30
C ASP A 273 -19.77 17.94 4.63
N LYS A 274 -18.79 17.66 3.75
CA LYS A 274 -17.74 16.67 4.03
C LYS A 274 -16.75 17.15 5.09
N ALA A 275 -16.40 18.44 5.09
CA ALA A 275 -15.47 19.01 6.07
C ALA A 275 -16.10 19.04 7.47
N LYS A 276 -17.36 19.49 7.58
CA LYS A 276 -18.16 19.49 8.82
C LYS A 276 -18.38 18.08 9.41
N LYS A 277 -18.29 17.02 8.60
CA LYS A 277 -18.38 15.61 9.03
C LYS A 277 -17.04 14.96 9.42
N ARG A 278 -15.93 15.70 9.39
CA ARG A 278 -14.57 15.18 9.67
C ARG A 278 -13.86 15.86 10.84
N LEU A 279 -14.44 16.97 11.31
CA LEU A 279 -14.01 17.85 12.39
C LEU A 279 -14.61 17.38 13.72
#